data_AF-A0AAN5I4F3-F1
#
_entry.id   AF-A0AAN5I4F3-F1
#
_cell.length_a   1.000
_cell.length_b   1.000
_cell.length_c   1.000
_cell.angle_alpha   90.00
_cell.angle_beta   90.00
_cell.angle_gamma   90.00
#
_symmetry.space_group_name_H-M   'P 1'
#
loop_
_entity.id
_entity.type
_entity.pdbx_description
1 polymer ?
#
loop_
_entity_poly.entity_id
_entity_poly.type
_entity_poly.pdbx_seq_one_letter_code
_entity_poly.pdbx_strand_id
1 'polypeptide(L)'
;SSNDKFGLTILKAFPVIDEAIDEVVKRGIMPPGWINVSQHDSRYWEDTTLAERWSTVGVVDAYCKNELDMVLGFADSYGLATVTKVSAGFNQGIPVITTAGLPSMLHSRKSYPYLIRMQGSYRQMAAALYQLIAYSDPKTSEISLNYLRMLFMYHDKKRAVNKAQRDQNEENEVASSHCYFSLYAIKNYFAEASSTFKQEWSIQTPSFPFDEENIDREDEMKEWLRDVSTKTNGAF
;
A
#
# COMPACT_ATOMS: atom_id res chain seq x y z
N SER A 1 -11.76 -12.22 0.71
CA SER A 1 -12.31 -11.08 1.48
C SER A 1 -12.16 -9.84 0.63
N SER A 2 -13.13 -8.90 0.67
CA SER A 2 -12.99 -7.56 0.05
C SER A 2 -11.78 -6.79 0.57
N ASN A 3 -11.25 -7.19 1.72
CA ASN A 3 -10.09 -6.59 2.33
C ASN A 3 -8.75 -7.12 1.77
N ASP A 4 -8.72 -8.28 1.11
CA ASP A 4 -7.50 -8.87 0.55
C ASP A 4 -7.08 -8.20 -0.77
N LYS A 5 -6.54 -6.98 -0.67
CA LYS A 5 -6.22 -6.11 -1.82
C LYS A 5 -5.14 -6.67 -2.75
N PHE A 6 -4.30 -7.58 -2.25
CA PHE A 6 -3.20 -8.18 -3.02
C PHE A 6 -3.42 -9.67 -3.31
N GLY A 7 -4.51 -10.27 -2.85
CA GLY A 7 -4.72 -11.71 -2.99
C GLY A 7 -3.76 -12.55 -2.12
N LEU A 8 -3.11 -11.96 -1.11
CA LEU A 8 -2.03 -12.55 -0.33
C LEU A 8 -2.54 -13.19 0.96
N THR A 9 -3.46 -14.13 0.84
CA THR A 9 -3.87 -14.99 1.98
C THR A 9 -2.77 -15.99 2.33
N ILE A 10 -2.72 -16.43 3.60
CA ILE A 10 -1.84 -17.52 4.04
C ILE A 10 -1.98 -18.76 3.14
N LEU A 11 -3.21 -19.14 2.77
CA LEU A 11 -3.47 -20.29 1.90
C LEU A 11 -2.83 -20.18 0.50
N LYS A 12 -2.59 -18.97 0.01
CA LYS A 12 -1.97 -18.71 -1.30
C LYS A 12 -0.46 -18.47 -1.18
N ALA A 13 -0.02 -17.80 -0.12
CA ALA A 13 1.38 -17.44 0.09
C ALA A 13 2.20 -18.63 0.63
N PHE A 14 1.63 -19.42 1.54
CA PHE A 14 2.37 -20.48 2.22
C PHE A 14 2.88 -21.58 1.28
N PRO A 15 2.10 -22.07 0.29
CA PRO A 15 2.62 -23.06 -0.66
C PRO A 15 3.87 -22.60 -1.43
N VAL A 16 3.98 -21.29 -1.70
CA VAL A 16 5.15 -20.72 -2.38
C VAL A 16 6.37 -20.69 -1.45
N ILE A 17 6.15 -20.42 -0.15
CA ILE A 17 7.20 -20.46 0.87
C ILE A 17 7.69 -21.89 1.08
N ASP A 18 6.76 -22.85 1.16
CA ASP A 18 7.05 -24.28 1.34
C ASP A 18 7.90 -24.84 0.19
N GLU A 19 7.47 -24.61 -1.05
CA GLU A 19 8.25 -25.01 -2.24
C GLU A 19 9.63 -24.34 -2.30
N ALA A 20 9.73 -23.07 -1.87
CA ALA A 20 11.01 -22.37 -1.83
C ALA A 20 11.97 -22.99 -0.79
N ILE A 21 11.47 -23.41 0.38
CA ILE A 21 12.28 -24.10 1.39
C ILE A 21 12.75 -25.45 0.85
N ASP A 22 11.83 -26.22 0.26
CA ASP A 22 12.14 -27.52 -0.33
C ASP A 22 13.21 -27.43 -1.42
N GLU A 23 13.10 -26.44 -2.30
CA GLU A 23 14.08 -26.23 -3.38
C GLU A 23 15.46 -25.84 -2.84
N VAL A 24 15.54 -25.00 -1.80
CA VAL A 24 16.81 -24.60 -1.17
C VAL A 24 17.48 -25.79 -0.49
N VAL A 25 16.69 -26.67 0.14
CA VAL A 25 17.18 -27.92 0.75
C VAL A 25 17.66 -28.90 -0.33
N LYS A 26 16.88 -29.11 -1.41
CA LYS A 26 17.25 -29.96 -2.55
C LYS A 26 18.57 -29.52 -3.20
N ARG A 27 18.81 -28.20 -3.28
CA ARG A 27 20.05 -27.63 -3.82
C ARG A 27 21.25 -27.72 -2.87
N GLY A 28 21.07 -28.22 -1.65
CA GLY A 28 22.14 -28.33 -0.64
C GLY A 28 22.60 -26.98 -0.07
N ILE A 29 21.82 -25.91 -0.26
CA ILE A 29 22.11 -24.58 0.28
C ILE A 29 21.81 -24.53 1.78
N MET A 30 20.84 -25.31 2.24
CA MET A 30 20.39 -25.36 3.63
C MET A 30 20.14 -26.80 4.08
N PRO A 31 20.49 -27.18 5.32
CA PRO A 31 20.15 -28.48 5.87
C PRO A 31 18.63 -28.69 6.00
N PRO A 32 18.12 -29.94 5.86
CA PRO A 32 16.75 -30.26 6.18
C PRO A 32 16.40 -29.89 7.63
N GLY A 33 15.20 -29.32 7.85
CA GLY A 33 14.71 -28.97 9.19
C GLY A 33 15.37 -27.75 9.84
N TRP A 34 16.19 -27.00 9.10
CA TRP A 34 16.86 -25.80 9.62
C TRP A 34 15.92 -24.61 9.87
N ILE A 35 14.87 -24.47 9.05
CA ILE A 35 13.85 -23.41 9.20
C ILE A 35 12.56 -24.05 9.71
N ASN A 36 11.98 -23.44 10.74
CA ASN A 36 10.62 -23.73 11.19
C ASN A 36 9.74 -22.52 10.86
N VAL A 37 8.63 -22.74 10.15
CA VAL A 37 7.70 -21.67 9.76
C VAL A 37 6.38 -21.86 10.49
N SER A 38 6.02 -20.90 11.33
CA SER A 38 4.70 -20.81 11.95
C SER A 38 3.83 -19.79 11.22
N GLN A 39 2.51 -20.00 11.29
CA GLN A 39 1.52 -19.09 10.73
C GLN A 39 0.80 -18.36 11.87
N HIS A 40 0.46 -17.09 11.64
CA HIS A 40 -0.35 -16.31 12.58
C HIS A 40 -1.44 -15.57 11.81
N ASP A 41 -2.70 -15.79 12.21
CA ASP A 41 -3.83 -15.08 11.62
C ASP A 41 -3.98 -13.70 12.27
N SER A 42 -3.80 -12.64 11.48
CA SER A 42 -4.05 -11.26 11.89
C SER A 42 -5.54 -10.93 12.03
N ARG A 43 -6.44 -11.86 11.65
CA ARG A 43 -7.90 -11.67 11.63
C ARG A 43 -8.33 -10.46 10.81
N TYR A 44 -7.53 -10.14 9.79
CA TYR A 44 -7.77 -9.03 8.88
C TYR A 44 -9.09 -9.17 8.11
N TRP A 45 -9.61 -10.40 8.02
CA TRP A 45 -10.91 -10.70 7.44
C TRP A 45 -12.09 -10.37 8.37
N GLU A 46 -11.90 -10.35 9.70
CA GLU A 46 -12.92 -9.97 10.69
C GLU A 46 -13.04 -8.45 10.75
N ASP A 47 -11.93 -7.78 11.03
CA ASP A 47 -11.88 -6.32 11.17
C ASP A 47 -10.48 -5.79 10.82
N THR A 48 -10.39 -5.03 9.74
CA THR A 48 -9.13 -4.44 9.27
C THR A 48 -8.54 -3.41 10.23
N THR A 49 -9.37 -2.77 11.07
CA THR A 49 -8.93 -1.74 12.03
C THR A 49 -8.26 -2.37 13.25
N LEU A 50 -8.64 -3.60 13.58
CA LEU A 50 -8.09 -4.34 14.72
C LEU A 50 -6.96 -5.29 14.33
N ALA A 51 -6.79 -5.56 13.03
CA ALA A 51 -5.82 -6.53 12.55
C ALA A 51 -4.38 -6.24 13.00
N GLU A 52 -3.99 -4.97 13.06
CA GLU A 52 -2.66 -4.58 13.56
C GLU A 52 -2.42 -5.01 15.01
N ARG A 53 -3.47 -5.04 15.84
CA ARG A 53 -3.41 -5.46 17.24
C ARG A 53 -3.15 -6.95 17.31
N TRP A 54 -3.90 -7.75 16.56
CA TRP A 54 -3.72 -9.21 16.51
C TRP A 54 -2.35 -9.61 15.97
N SER A 55 -1.87 -8.94 14.92
CA SER A 55 -0.52 -9.13 14.38
C SER A 55 0.56 -8.83 15.43
N THR A 56 0.40 -7.75 16.19
CA THR A 56 1.36 -7.35 17.22
C THR A 56 1.37 -8.33 18.39
N VAL A 57 0.20 -8.76 18.86
CA VAL A 57 0.10 -9.77 19.93
C VAL A 57 0.77 -11.08 19.52
N GLY A 58 0.54 -11.56 18.29
CA GLY A 58 1.19 -12.78 17.80
C GLY A 58 2.71 -12.69 17.78
N VAL A 59 3.23 -11.56 17.34
CA VAL A 59 4.68 -11.30 17.31
C VAL A 59 5.27 -11.24 18.72
N VAL A 60 4.59 -10.59 19.66
CA VAL A 60 5.04 -10.53 21.07
C VAL A 60 5.00 -11.91 21.70
N ASP A 61 3.95 -12.70 21.47
CA ASP A 61 3.81 -14.06 22.01
C ASP A 61 4.92 -14.99 21.48
N ALA A 62 5.17 -14.99 20.17
CA ALA A 62 6.25 -15.76 19.56
C ALA A 62 7.64 -15.32 20.09
N TYR A 63 7.83 -14.02 20.30
CA TYR A 63 9.04 -13.49 20.92
C TYR A 63 9.22 -13.98 22.36
N CYS A 64 8.17 -13.91 23.19
CA CYS A 64 8.20 -14.39 24.58
C CYS A 64 8.46 -15.89 24.70
N LYS A 65 8.05 -16.68 23.68
CA LYS A 65 8.33 -18.12 23.60
C LYS A 65 9.74 -18.46 23.09
N ASN A 66 10.54 -17.46 22.70
CA ASN A 66 11.82 -17.63 22.01
C ASN A 66 11.70 -18.42 20.70
N GLU A 67 10.59 -18.23 19.97
CA GLU A 67 10.30 -18.89 18.70
C GLU A 67 10.38 -17.91 17.51
N LEU A 68 10.77 -16.65 17.76
CA LEU A 68 10.76 -15.58 16.76
C LEU A 68 12.16 -15.10 16.41
N ASP A 69 12.65 -15.54 15.25
CA ASP A 69 13.89 -15.05 14.64
C ASP A 69 13.66 -14.00 13.55
N MET A 70 12.52 -14.08 12.85
CA MET A 70 12.19 -13.22 11.71
C MET A 70 10.67 -13.21 11.48
N VAL A 71 10.15 -12.09 10.99
CA VAL A 71 8.77 -11.98 10.53
C VAL A 71 8.72 -11.90 9.00
N LEU A 72 8.00 -12.82 8.38
CA LEU A 72 7.51 -12.63 7.01
C LEU A 72 6.26 -11.75 7.09
N GLY A 73 6.48 -10.46 6.85
CA GLY A 73 5.57 -9.36 7.11
C GLY A 73 4.34 -9.33 6.21
N PHE A 74 3.38 -8.52 6.65
CA PHE A 74 2.00 -8.55 6.20
C PHE A 74 1.77 -7.87 4.85
N ALA A 75 0.62 -8.22 4.25
CA ALA A 75 0.09 -7.56 3.06
C ALA A 75 -0.53 -6.18 3.37
N ASP A 76 -0.89 -5.93 4.63
CA ASP A 76 -1.51 -4.69 5.08
C ASP A 76 -0.46 -3.69 5.61
N SER A 77 -0.61 -2.42 5.25
CA SER A 77 0.41 -1.42 5.56
C SER A 77 0.43 -0.99 7.04
N TYR A 78 -0.70 -1.10 7.74
CA TYR A 78 -0.86 -0.65 9.13
C TYR A 78 -0.26 -1.65 10.11
N GLY A 79 -0.66 -2.92 10.02
CA GLY A 79 -0.07 -4.03 10.75
C GLY A 79 1.42 -4.17 10.45
N LEU A 80 1.84 -4.02 9.19
CA LEU A 80 3.26 -3.99 8.85
C LEU A 80 4.00 -2.86 9.56
N ALA A 81 3.49 -1.62 9.53
CA ALA A 81 4.12 -0.48 10.19
C ALA A 81 4.21 -0.68 11.70
N THR A 82 3.15 -1.17 12.32
CA THR A 82 3.06 -1.38 13.77
C THR A 82 3.99 -2.51 14.21
N VAL A 83 3.92 -3.68 13.58
CA VAL A 83 4.81 -4.81 13.89
C VAL A 83 6.27 -4.45 13.70
N THR A 84 6.62 -3.75 12.62
CA THR A 84 8.01 -3.34 12.36
C THR A 84 8.56 -2.40 13.44
N LYS A 85 7.72 -1.49 13.96
CA LYS A 85 8.13 -0.59 15.06
C LYS A 85 8.34 -1.36 16.35
N VAL A 86 7.43 -2.28 16.67
CA VAL A 86 7.51 -3.11 17.88
C VAL A 86 8.70 -4.05 17.80
N SER A 87 8.89 -4.72 16.66
CA SER A 87 9.98 -5.67 16.44
C SER A 87 11.37 -5.02 16.51
N ALA A 88 11.47 -3.73 16.15
CA ALA A 88 12.68 -2.93 16.32
C ALA A 88 13.02 -2.62 17.78
N GLY A 89 12.05 -2.70 18.70
CA GLY A 89 12.23 -2.50 20.13
C GLY A 89 12.62 -3.76 20.91
N PHE A 90 12.56 -4.94 20.29
CA PHE A 90 13.08 -6.18 20.88
C PHE A 90 14.60 -6.18 20.89
N ASN A 91 15.21 -6.95 21.80
CA ASN A 91 16.66 -6.97 22.09
C ASN A 91 17.58 -6.48 20.95
N GLN A 92 17.84 -7.33 19.94
CA GLN A 92 18.70 -7.00 18.79
C GLN A 92 17.93 -6.49 17.56
N GLY A 93 16.62 -6.26 17.73
CA GLY A 93 15.67 -6.06 16.65
C GLY A 93 15.37 -7.34 15.90
N ILE A 94 14.10 -7.58 15.60
CA ILE A 94 13.68 -8.71 14.76
C ILE A 94 13.41 -8.20 13.33
N PRO A 95 14.08 -8.78 12.31
CA PRO A 95 13.88 -8.40 10.91
C PRO A 95 12.47 -8.72 10.44
N VAL A 96 11.92 -7.79 9.65
CA VAL A 96 10.61 -7.95 9.00
C VAL A 96 10.80 -7.87 7.49
N ILE A 97 10.45 -8.94 6.77
CA ILE A 97 10.56 -9.02 5.31
C ILE A 97 9.16 -9.01 4.69
N THR A 98 8.88 -8.10 3.76
CA THR A 98 7.54 -8.00 3.13
C THR A 98 7.62 -7.82 1.62
N THR A 99 6.59 -8.29 0.91
CA THR A 99 6.34 -8.02 -0.51
C THR A 99 5.38 -6.87 -0.76
N ALA A 100 4.60 -6.42 0.23
CA ALA A 100 3.46 -5.51 0.01
C ALA A 100 3.63 -4.10 0.62
N GLY A 101 4.76 -3.83 1.28
CA GLY A 101 5.09 -2.57 1.96
C GLY A 101 5.35 -1.36 1.04
N LEU A 102 4.46 -1.10 0.10
CA LEU A 102 4.59 -0.08 -0.96
C LEU A 102 4.59 1.39 -0.49
N PRO A 103 3.91 1.79 0.61
CA PRO A 103 3.91 3.18 1.06
C PRO A 103 5.31 3.76 1.27
N SER A 104 5.54 4.98 0.77
CA SER A 104 6.86 5.63 0.84
C SER A 104 7.32 5.93 2.26
N MET A 105 6.38 6.13 3.20
CA MET A 105 6.68 6.38 4.62
C MET A 105 7.48 5.23 5.27
N LEU A 106 7.28 4.00 4.80
CA LEU A 106 8.01 2.81 5.26
C LEU A 106 9.49 2.80 4.86
N HIS A 107 9.96 3.78 4.08
CA HIS A 107 11.37 3.94 3.75
C HIS A 107 12.21 4.56 4.88
N SER A 108 11.58 5.17 5.89
CA SER A 108 12.30 5.82 6.99
C SER A 108 13.14 4.81 7.79
N ARG A 109 14.47 4.82 7.59
CA ARG A 109 15.40 3.97 8.37
C ARG A 109 15.43 4.31 9.85
N LYS A 110 15.07 5.56 10.21
CA LYS A 110 14.90 5.98 11.60
C LYS A 110 13.70 5.28 12.25
N SER A 111 12.60 5.14 11.51
CA SER A 111 11.34 4.60 12.04
C SER A 111 11.21 3.09 11.85
N TYR A 112 11.85 2.54 10.82
CA TYR A 112 11.74 1.15 10.37
C TYR A 112 13.14 0.57 10.05
N PRO A 113 14.06 0.52 11.05
CA PRO A 113 15.45 0.13 10.81
C PRO A 113 15.59 -1.31 10.28
N TYR A 114 14.75 -2.23 10.77
CA TYR A 114 14.79 -3.67 10.44
C TYR A 114 13.78 -4.10 9.36
N LEU A 115 13.15 -3.14 8.67
CA LEU A 115 12.25 -3.44 7.57
C LEU A 115 13.00 -3.69 6.27
N ILE A 116 12.75 -4.85 5.69
CA ILE A 116 13.26 -5.27 4.38
C ILE A 116 12.06 -5.42 3.45
N ARG A 117 12.10 -4.71 2.33
CA ARG A 117 11.04 -4.76 1.31
C ARG A 117 11.59 -5.38 0.05
N MET A 118 10.91 -6.40 -0.45
CA MET A 118 11.29 -7.10 -1.68
C MET A 118 10.76 -6.40 -2.93
N GLN A 119 9.66 -5.65 -2.80
CA GLN A 119 9.13 -4.80 -3.87
C GLN A 119 9.53 -3.33 -3.71
N GLY A 120 9.42 -2.61 -4.83
CA GLY A 120 9.57 -1.16 -4.88
C GLY A 120 8.50 -0.40 -4.09
N SER A 121 8.54 0.93 -4.16
CA SER A 121 7.57 1.79 -3.46
C SER A 121 6.67 2.55 -4.44
N TYR A 122 5.55 3.08 -3.94
CA TYR A 122 4.70 3.98 -4.73
C TYR A 122 5.44 5.22 -5.24
N ARG A 123 6.58 5.60 -4.63
CA ARG A 123 7.43 6.68 -5.15
C ARG A 123 8.15 6.28 -6.44
N GLN A 124 8.57 5.03 -6.59
CA GLN A 124 9.16 4.55 -7.85
C GLN A 124 8.10 4.46 -8.95
N MET A 125 6.90 4.00 -8.60
CA MET A 125 5.75 4.05 -9.51
C MET A 125 5.43 5.49 -9.94
N ALA A 126 5.43 6.45 -9.00
CA ALA A 126 5.23 7.86 -9.30
C ALA A 126 6.30 8.44 -10.23
N ALA A 127 7.57 8.04 -10.06
CA ALA A 127 8.66 8.44 -10.94
C ALA A 127 8.46 7.95 -12.38
N ALA A 128 8.07 6.67 -12.54
CA ALA A 128 7.75 6.12 -13.85
C ALA A 128 6.55 6.82 -14.49
N LEU A 129 5.50 7.08 -13.70
CA LEU A 129 4.32 7.81 -14.14
C LEU A 129 4.68 9.21 -14.63
N TYR A 130 5.51 9.94 -13.88
CA TYR A 130 5.98 11.27 -14.26
C TYR A 130 6.69 11.26 -15.61
N GLN A 131 7.59 10.30 -15.82
CA GLN A 131 8.32 10.15 -17.10
C GLN A 131 7.38 9.93 -18.29
N LEU A 132 6.30 9.16 -18.09
CA LEU A 132 5.33 8.85 -19.14
C LEU A 132 4.38 10.02 -19.43
N ILE A 133 3.81 10.65 -18.40
CA ILE A 133 2.66 11.54 -18.60
C ILE A 133 2.98 13.03 -18.48
N ALA A 134 4.06 13.40 -17.80
CA ALA A 134 4.28 14.78 -17.35
C ALA A 134 5.69 15.32 -17.63
N TYR A 135 6.68 14.46 -17.86
CA TYR A 135 8.05 14.86 -18.10
C TYR A 135 8.21 15.40 -19.52
N SER A 136 8.49 16.69 -19.66
CA SER A 136 8.76 17.30 -20.96
C SER A 136 10.22 17.74 -21.03
N ASP A 137 11.10 16.88 -21.55
CA ASP A 137 12.42 17.29 -22.04
C ASP A 137 12.43 17.22 -23.58
N PRO A 138 12.55 18.37 -24.26
CA PRO A 138 12.58 18.45 -25.71
C PRO A 138 13.71 17.63 -26.37
N LYS A 139 14.72 17.19 -25.62
CA LYS A 139 15.90 16.51 -26.15
C LYS A 139 15.90 15.00 -25.94
N THR A 140 15.05 14.45 -25.08
CA THR A 140 15.24 13.07 -24.58
C THR A 140 13.99 12.19 -24.51
N SER A 141 12.77 12.72 -24.63
CA SER A 141 11.56 11.91 -24.44
C SER A 141 10.62 11.94 -25.64
N GLU A 142 10.69 10.91 -26.49
CA GLU A 142 9.71 10.65 -27.55
C GLU A 142 8.37 10.09 -27.00
N ILE A 143 8.35 9.65 -25.74
CA ILE A 143 7.24 8.86 -25.15
C ILE A 143 6.31 9.74 -24.29
N SER A 144 6.72 10.97 -23.95
CA SER A 144 5.95 11.81 -23.03
C SER A 144 4.68 12.36 -23.65
N LEU A 145 3.58 12.24 -22.90
CA LEU A 145 2.27 12.81 -23.29
C LEU A 145 2.13 14.30 -22.94
N ASN A 146 3.03 14.84 -22.10
CA ASN A 146 3.03 16.24 -21.66
C ASN A 146 1.67 16.75 -21.13
N TYR A 147 0.97 15.92 -20.35
CA TYR A 147 -0.29 16.28 -19.72
C TYR A 147 -0.07 17.17 -18.49
N LEU A 148 -0.65 18.36 -18.53
CA LEU A 148 -0.62 19.32 -17.40
C LEU A 148 -1.92 19.32 -16.60
N ARG A 149 -3.04 18.90 -17.21
CA ARG A 149 -4.35 18.82 -16.56
C ARG A 149 -4.73 17.37 -16.37
N MET A 150 -4.87 16.97 -15.12
CA MET A 150 -5.18 15.60 -14.73
C MET A 150 -6.08 15.62 -13.52
N LEU A 151 -6.95 14.60 -13.41
CA LEU A 151 -7.74 14.32 -12.23
C LEU A 151 -7.61 12.84 -11.88
N PHE A 152 -7.40 12.56 -10.60
CA PHE A 152 -7.24 11.20 -10.10
C PHE A 152 -8.55 10.70 -9.49
N MET A 153 -9.23 9.78 -10.16
CA MET A 153 -10.37 9.06 -9.62
C MET A 153 -9.88 7.78 -8.93
N TYR A 154 -10.23 7.57 -7.66
CA TYR A 154 -9.66 6.48 -6.87
C TYR A 154 -10.56 5.99 -5.74
N HIS A 155 -10.44 4.71 -5.39
CA HIS A 155 -11.14 4.14 -4.25
C HIS A 155 -10.53 4.59 -2.92
N ASP A 156 -11.34 5.21 -2.06
CA ASP A 156 -10.99 5.47 -0.67
C ASP A 156 -12.23 5.76 0.17
N LYS A 157 -12.67 4.76 0.95
CA LYS A 157 -13.82 4.88 1.86
C LYS A 157 -13.74 6.11 2.77
N LYS A 158 -12.55 6.40 3.32
CA LYS A 158 -12.34 7.50 4.26
C LYS A 158 -12.63 8.87 3.67
N ARG A 159 -12.41 9.10 2.37
CA ARG A 159 -12.61 10.40 1.70
C ARG A 159 -13.69 10.37 0.63
N ALA A 160 -14.37 9.23 0.46
CA ALA A 160 -15.37 9.02 -0.58
C ALA A 160 -16.46 10.11 -0.61
N VAL A 161 -16.86 10.50 -1.83
CA VAL A 161 -17.97 11.44 -2.03
C VAL A 161 -19.34 10.78 -1.85
N ASN A 162 -19.43 9.47 -2.08
CA ASN A 162 -20.64 8.64 -1.99
C ASN A 162 -20.71 7.87 -0.67
N LYS A 163 -20.24 8.44 0.44
CA LYS A 163 -20.36 7.79 1.75
C LYS A 163 -21.81 7.63 2.18
N ALA A 164 -22.14 6.48 2.75
CA ALA A 164 -23.46 6.28 3.36
C ALA A 164 -23.62 7.20 4.60
N GLN A 165 -24.86 7.67 4.85
CA GLN A 165 -25.15 8.52 6.02
C GLN A 165 -24.83 7.85 7.36
N ARG A 166 -24.82 6.51 7.43
CA ARG A 166 -24.43 5.76 8.64
C ARG A 166 -22.94 5.89 8.98
N ASP A 167 -22.09 6.12 7.97
CA ASP A 167 -20.63 6.18 8.14
C ASP A 167 -20.14 7.54 8.68
N GLN A 168 -21.03 8.54 8.81
CA GLN A 168 -20.67 9.87 9.34
C GLN A 168 -20.42 9.87 10.85
N ASN A 169 -20.92 8.87 11.58
CA ASN A 169 -20.66 8.73 13.02
C ASN A 169 -19.42 7.87 13.34
N GLU A 170 -18.90 7.12 12.35
CA GLU A 170 -17.73 6.22 12.47
C GLU A 170 -16.47 6.83 11.80
N GLU A 171 -16.42 8.16 11.66
CA GLU A 171 -15.41 8.92 10.88
C GLU A 171 -13.94 8.62 11.23
N ASN A 172 -13.66 8.08 12.42
CA ASN A 172 -12.30 7.95 12.95
C ASN A 172 -11.64 6.58 12.76
N GLU A 173 -12.39 5.51 12.48
CA GLU A 173 -11.82 4.16 12.51
C GLU A 173 -11.40 3.64 11.13
N VAL A 174 -11.87 4.26 10.04
CA VAL A 174 -11.55 3.80 8.69
C VAL A 174 -10.12 4.15 8.29
N ALA A 175 -9.33 3.11 8.01
CA ALA A 175 -7.97 3.20 7.51
C ALA A 175 -7.90 3.81 6.09
N SER A 176 -6.80 4.50 5.77
CA SER A 176 -6.59 5.03 4.41
C SER A 176 -6.28 3.91 3.41
N SER A 177 -6.78 4.05 2.18
CA SER A 177 -6.59 3.05 1.13
C SER A 177 -5.17 3.07 0.53
N HIS A 178 -4.80 1.98 -0.14
CA HIS A 178 -3.59 1.90 -0.95
C HIS A 178 -3.61 2.89 -2.12
N CYS A 179 -4.78 3.14 -2.71
CA CYS A 179 -4.96 4.12 -3.78
C CYS A 179 -4.69 5.55 -3.28
N TYR A 180 -5.08 5.86 -2.04
CA TYR A 180 -4.71 7.12 -1.42
C TYR A 180 -3.19 7.25 -1.25
N PHE A 181 -2.52 6.22 -0.72
CA PHE A 181 -1.07 6.24 -0.56
C PHE A 181 -0.32 6.36 -1.90
N SER A 182 -0.81 5.72 -2.96
CA SER A 182 -0.25 5.84 -4.29
C SER A 182 -0.44 7.24 -4.87
N LEU A 183 -1.64 7.82 -4.73
CA LEU A 183 -1.91 9.20 -5.16
C LEU A 183 -1.04 10.22 -4.41
N TYR A 184 -0.88 10.03 -3.10
CA TYR A 184 -0.03 10.89 -2.29
C TYR A 184 1.45 10.83 -2.73
N ALA A 185 1.95 9.64 -3.10
CA ALA A 185 3.29 9.49 -3.65
C ALA A 185 3.43 10.19 -5.02
N ILE A 186 2.42 10.09 -5.90
CA ILE A 186 2.36 10.79 -7.19
C ILE A 186 2.41 12.30 -6.98
N LYS A 187 1.51 12.84 -6.14
CA LYS A 187 1.45 14.26 -5.78
C LYS A 187 2.83 14.78 -5.37
N ASN A 188 3.44 14.14 -4.37
CA ASN A 188 4.68 14.63 -3.80
C ASN A 188 5.82 14.56 -4.82
N TYR A 189 5.92 13.46 -5.58
CA TYR A 189 6.97 13.34 -6.59
C TYR A 189 6.84 14.40 -7.68
N PHE A 190 5.64 14.63 -8.22
CA PHE A 190 5.41 15.63 -9.27
C PHE A 190 5.69 17.05 -8.77
N ALA A 191 5.27 17.39 -7.55
CA ALA A 191 5.52 18.69 -6.94
C ALA A 191 7.02 18.92 -6.60
N GLU A 192 7.77 17.87 -6.30
CA GLU A 192 9.22 17.92 -6.15
C GLU A 192 9.94 18.07 -7.50
N ALA A 193 9.46 17.38 -8.54
CA ALA A 193 10.09 17.31 -9.85
C ALA A 193 9.76 18.48 -10.79
N SER A 194 8.68 19.23 -10.52
CA SER A 194 8.19 20.31 -11.40
C SER A 194 7.59 21.47 -10.62
N SER A 195 8.06 22.69 -10.90
CA SER A 195 7.50 23.92 -10.35
C SER A 195 6.05 24.14 -10.77
N THR A 196 5.68 23.72 -11.99
CA THR A 196 4.31 23.81 -12.50
C THR A 196 3.36 22.98 -11.64
N PHE A 197 3.65 21.69 -11.43
CA PHE A 197 2.81 20.85 -10.58
C PHE A 197 2.85 21.28 -9.12
N LYS A 198 3.99 21.79 -8.64
CA LYS A 198 4.09 22.37 -7.29
C LYS A 198 3.12 23.54 -7.08
N GLN A 199 2.95 24.39 -8.10
CA GLN A 199 2.04 25.52 -8.07
C GLN A 199 0.57 25.06 -8.23
N GLU A 200 0.27 24.30 -9.28
CA GLU A 200 -1.08 23.85 -9.62
C GLU A 200 -1.69 22.96 -8.52
N TRP A 201 -0.89 22.14 -7.84
CA TRP A 201 -1.36 21.22 -6.78
C TRP A 201 -1.09 21.70 -5.36
N SER A 202 -0.66 22.96 -5.19
CA SER A 202 -0.33 23.56 -3.89
C SER A 202 -1.49 23.55 -2.91
N ILE A 203 -2.72 23.80 -3.40
CA ILE A 203 -3.95 23.80 -2.58
C ILE A 203 -4.46 22.36 -2.43
N GLN A 204 -4.79 21.71 -3.54
CA GLN A 204 -5.27 20.34 -3.54
C GLN A 204 -4.96 19.68 -4.88
N THR A 205 -4.52 18.42 -4.87
CA THR A 205 -4.39 17.64 -6.09
C THR A 205 -5.79 17.29 -6.60
N PRO A 206 -6.13 17.62 -7.85
CA PRO A 206 -7.45 17.33 -8.41
C PRO A 206 -7.72 15.83 -8.31
N SER A 207 -8.73 15.46 -7.53
CA SER A 207 -9.00 14.07 -7.23
C SER A 207 -10.47 13.83 -6.89
N PHE A 208 -10.94 12.63 -7.17
CA PHE A 208 -12.30 12.18 -6.96
C PHE A 208 -12.26 10.84 -6.20
N PRO A 209 -12.21 10.90 -4.86
CA PRO A 209 -12.31 9.70 -4.02
C PRO A 209 -13.74 9.16 -4.02
N PHE A 210 -13.89 7.85 -4.16
CA PHE A 210 -15.19 7.18 -4.07
C PHE A 210 -15.08 5.86 -3.28
N ASP A 211 -16.20 5.38 -2.76
CA ASP A 211 -16.30 4.06 -2.16
C ASP A 211 -16.87 3.10 -3.19
N GLU A 212 -16.10 2.05 -3.51
CA GLU A 212 -16.49 1.04 -4.51
C GLU A 212 -17.64 0.17 -3.99
N GLU A 213 -17.79 0.06 -2.67
CA GLU A 213 -18.82 -0.78 -2.05
C GLU A 213 -20.18 -0.10 -1.99
N ASN A 214 -20.22 1.23 -2.15
CA ASN A 214 -21.44 2.04 -2.15
C ASN A 214 -21.81 2.52 -3.56
N ILE A 215 -21.51 1.71 -4.59
CA ILE A 215 -21.95 1.98 -5.97
C ILE A 215 -23.12 1.05 -6.28
N ASP A 216 -24.33 1.59 -6.17
CA ASP A 216 -25.56 0.81 -6.36
C ASP A 216 -25.95 0.70 -7.83
N ARG A 217 -25.50 1.64 -8.69
CA ARG A 217 -25.93 1.72 -10.10
C ARG A 217 -24.77 2.06 -11.03
N GLU A 218 -24.67 1.32 -12.14
CA GLU A 218 -23.72 1.60 -13.22
C GLU A 218 -23.88 3.01 -13.81
N ASP A 219 -25.10 3.55 -13.79
CA ASP A 219 -25.42 4.90 -14.26
C ASP A 219 -24.68 5.98 -13.46
N GLU A 220 -24.53 5.80 -12.14
CA GLU A 220 -23.87 6.77 -11.26
C GLU A 220 -22.36 6.86 -11.57
N MET A 221 -21.71 5.72 -11.80
CA MET A 221 -20.31 5.68 -12.23
C MET A 221 -20.12 6.37 -13.59
N LYS A 222 -21.05 6.18 -14.53
CA LYS A 222 -21.00 6.84 -15.85
C LYS A 222 -21.12 8.36 -15.71
N GLU A 223 -22.01 8.84 -14.85
CA GLU A 223 -22.16 10.26 -14.56
C GLU A 223 -20.88 10.84 -13.94
N TRP A 224 -20.28 10.17 -12.96
CA TRP A 224 -19.00 10.62 -12.38
C TRP A 224 -17.87 10.66 -13.40
N LEU A 225 -17.75 9.64 -14.26
CA LEU A 225 -16.74 9.61 -15.32
C LEU A 225 -16.94 10.76 -16.31
N ARG A 226 -18.20 11.07 -16.66
CA ARG A 226 -18.53 12.21 -17.52
C ARG A 226 -18.15 13.53 -16.86
N ASP A 227 -18.48 13.72 -15.59
CA ASP A 227 -18.15 14.91 -14.82
C ASP A 227 -16.64 15.11 -14.67
N VAL A 228 -15.92 14.05 -14.31
CA VAL A 228 -14.46 14.04 -14.18
C VAL A 228 -13.79 14.36 -15.52
N SER A 229 -14.29 13.77 -16.62
CA SER A 229 -13.79 14.04 -17.97
C SER A 229 -13.98 15.51 -18.35
N THR A 230 -15.18 16.05 -18.10
CA THR A 230 -15.53 17.45 -18.41
C THR A 230 -14.67 18.43 -17.61
N LYS A 231 -14.43 18.15 -16.32
CA LYS A 231 -13.57 18.97 -15.45
C LYS A 231 -12.11 18.98 -15.91
N THR A 232 -11.62 17.89 -16.49
CA THR A 232 -10.21 17.74 -16.89
C THR A 232 -9.94 18.31 -18.28
N ASN A 233 -10.84 18.07 -19.24
CA ASN A 233 -10.68 18.46 -20.63
C ASN A 233 -11.21 19.89 -20.93
N GLY A 234 -11.96 20.49 -20.00
CA GLY A 234 -12.76 21.68 -20.27
C GLY A 234 -14.10 21.30 -20.91
N ALA A 235 -15.14 22.10 -20.67
CA ALA A 235 -16.37 21.98 -21.44
C ALA A 235 -16.03 22.26 -22.92
N PHE A 236 -16.37 21.32 -23.80
CA PHE A 236 -16.34 21.51 -25.25
C PHE A 236 -17.24 22.68 -25.66
#